data_AF-A0A2B7ZEV2-F1
#
_entry.id   AF-A0A2B7ZEV2-F1
#
_cell.length_a   1.000
_cell.length_b   1.000
_cell.length_c   1.000
_cell.angle_alpha   90.00
_cell.angle_beta   90.00
_cell.angle_gamma   90.00
#
_symmetry.space_group_name_H-M   'P 1'
#
loop_
_entity.id
_entity.type
_entity.pdbx_description
1 polymer ?
#
loop_
_entity_poly.entity_id
_entity_poly.type
_entity_poly.pdbx_seq_one_letter_code
_entity_poly.pdbx_strand_id
1 'polypeptide(L)'
;MVFGTLYGQAEGLFGHTDTQCLHLQDNPRTTACRVAAKANELDVKLVEKSAVSAAEYEKFNPQNKIPTFVGENGFVLTECIAIAVYLASQNEKTTLLGTTKQDYASILRWMSFANSELLPALGNWFRPLVGRDPYNKASVEASSKAALNALAVLEKHLTSNTYLVGERITLADLFAASMSTRGFEFVLGNNWRMENPAVTRWYNTIVNQEMYKAIVPEPTFVEVGLKNVPPKKVEKAKAPEPEEEPKPAPKPASHPLEAFGKPTMILDDWKRKYSNEDTRSVAMPWFWEHFNPEEYSLWKVDYKYPKELKLIFMSSNLIGGFFTRLEASRKWVFGAASVYGETGDSTIQGAFIIRGQDATAAFDVAPDWESYSFTKLDSSNPEDRKFVEDQWAQDVSITVDGKEYVWADGRVCK
;
A
#
# COMPACT_ATOMS: atom_id res chain seq x y z
N MET A 1 21.90 25.89 0.63
CA MET A 1 22.93 24.88 0.31
C MET A 1 22.36 23.60 0.89
N VAL A 2 22.11 22.61 0.05
CA VAL A 2 21.40 21.40 0.46
C VAL A 2 22.31 20.62 1.41
N PHE A 3 21.79 20.14 2.53
CA PHE A 3 22.55 19.39 3.53
C PHE A 3 22.70 17.90 3.14
N GLY A 4 21.76 17.41 2.34
CA GLY A 4 21.72 16.05 1.82
C GLY A 4 20.35 15.70 1.25
N THR A 5 20.20 14.46 0.82
CA THR A 5 18.95 13.88 0.33
C THR A 5 18.38 12.92 1.35
N LEU A 6 17.10 13.08 1.69
CA LEU A 6 16.32 12.16 2.49
C LEU A 6 15.32 11.43 1.60
N TYR A 7 15.47 10.12 1.49
CA TYR A 7 14.53 9.27 0.79
C TYR A 7 13.38 8.88 1.71
N GLY A 8 12.15 9.13 1.23
CA GLY A 8 10.91 8.90 1.98
C GLY A 8 9.78 8.42 1.07
N GLN A 9 8.55 8.45 1.58
CA GLN A 9 7.35 8.12 0.81
C GLN A 9 6.16 8.94 1.31
N ALA A 10 5.48 9.62 0.38
CA ALA A 10 4.14 10.13 0.59
C ALA A 10 3.16 8.94 0.61
N GLU A 11 2.27 8.90 1.58
CA GLU A 11 1.26 7.85 1.63
C GLU A 11 0.10 8.29 0.71
N GLY A 12 -0.30 7.49 -0.29
CA GLY A 12 -1.28 7.93 -1.30
C GLY A 12 -2.65 8.35 -0.72
N LEU A 13 -3.30 9.34 -1.35
CA LEU A 13 -4.62 9.88 -0.97
C LEU A 13 -5.71 8.79 -0.89
N PHE A 14 -6.59 8.87 0.10
CA PHE A 14 -7.81 8.06 0.17
C PHE A 14 -9.00 8.83 -0.40
N GLY A 15 -9.95 8.10 -1.00
CA GLY A 15 -11.09 8.69 -1.68
C GLY A 15 -12.11 9.39 -0.82
N HIS A 16 -12.64 10.48 -1.36
CA HIS A 16 -13.72 11.28 -0.80
C HIS A 16 -14.98 10.45 -0.57
N THR A 17 -15.37 10.32 0.69
CA THR A 17 -16.77 10.24 1.06
C THR A 17 -17.01 11.26 2.17
N ASP A 18 -17.74 12.34 1.86
CA ASP A 18 -18.46 13.36 2.67
C ASP A 18 -18.18 13.58 4.18
N THR A 19 -17.06 13.15 4.74
CA THR A 19 -16.57 13.52 6.07
C THR A 19 -15.16 12.95 6.23
N GLN A 20 -14.18 13.83 6.46
CA GLN A 20 -12.75 13.59 6.71
C GLN A 20 -11.83 13.69 5.48
N CYS A 21 -11.20 14.86 5.36
CA CYS A 21 -10.11 15.15 4.44
C CYS A 21 -8.83 14.46 4.95
N LEU A 22 -8.23 13.54 4.18
CA LEU A 22 -6.96 12.89 4.55
C LEU A 22 -5.91 13.08 3.44
N HIS A 23 -5.16 14.17 3.53
CA HIS A 23 -3.88 14.31 2.84
C HIS A 23 -2.82 13.57 3.66
N LEU A 24 -2.48 12.37 3.25
CA LEU A 24 -1.45 11.56 3.89
C LEU A 24 -0.05 12.03 3.44
N GLN A 25 0.41 13.16 3.98
CA GLN A 25 1.57 13.87 3.42
C GLN A 25 2.87 13.05 3.40
N ASP A 26 3.19 12.29 4.46
CA ASP A 26 4.40 11.49 4.54
C ASP A 26 4.26 10.27 5.46
N ASN A 27 5.13 9.29 5.27
CA ASN A 27 5.42 8.25 6.27
C ASN A 27 5.85 8.90 7.61
N PRO A 28 5.24 8.53 8.76
CA PRO A 28 5.56 9.08 10.09
C PRO A 28 7.06 9.15 10.46
N ARG A 29 7.84 8.15 10.04
CA ARG A 29 9.29 8.09 10.31
C ARG A 29 10.07 9.11 9.49
N THR A 30 9.60 9.38 8.27
CA THR A 30 10.17 10.43 7.42
C THR A 30 9.78 11.81 7.95
N THR A 31 8.51 12.01 8.34
CA THR A 31 8.03 13.24 8.98
C THR A 31 8.92 13.64 10.15
N ALA A 32 9.21 12.72 11.08
CA ALA A 32 10.06 13.00 12.23
C ALA A 32 11.46 13.52 11.83
N CYS A 33 12.08 12.92 10.81
CA CYS A 33 13.39 13.34 10.30
C CYS A 33 13.31 14.74 9.66
N ARG A 34 12.28 15.00 8.85
CA ARG A 34 12.06 16.30 8.21
C ARG A 34 11.80 17.42 9.24
N VAL A 35 11.01 17.14 10.27
CA VAL A 35 10.75 18.09 11.36
C VAL A 35 12.03 18.37 12.15
N ALA A 36 12.86 17.35 12.43
CA ALA A 36 14.16 17.53 13.09
C ALA A 36 15.13 18.39 12.25
N ALA A 37 15.19 18.16 10.93
CA ALA A 37 15.95 18.99 10.01
C ALA A 37 15.45 20.44 10.01
N LYS A 38 14.13 20.64 9.88
CA LYS A 38 13.53 21.96 9.85
C LYS A 38 13.75 22.73 11.15
N ALA A 39 13.65 22.06 12.30
CA ALA A 39 13.90 22.64 13.61
C ALA A 39 15.35 23.10 13.82
N ASN A 40 16.29 22.60 13.02
CA ASN A 40 17.70 23.02 13.00
C ASN A 40 18.07 23.77 11.72
N GLU A 41 17.07 24.28 11.00
CA GLU A 41 17.25 25.10 9.80
C GLU A 41 18.07 24.41 8.70
N LEU A 42 18.04 23.07 8.67
CA LEU A 42 18.73 22.29 7.64
C LEU A 42 17.87 22.18 6.39
N ASP A 43 18.48 22.45 5.25
CA ASP A 43 17.89 22.28 3.93
C ASP A 43 18.09 20.84 3.45
N VAL A 44 17.16 19.94 3.78
CA VAL A 44 17.23 18.53 3.36
C VAL A 44 16.24 18.28 2.22
N LYS A 45 16.76 17.82 1.08
CA LYS A 45 15.93 17.50 -0.09
C LYS A 45 15.18 16.19 0.16
N LEU A 46 13.85 16.22 0.13
CA LEU A 46 13.03 15.01 0.12
C LEU A 46 12.98 14.43 -1.30
N VAL A 47 13.23 13.13 -1.43
CA VAL A 47 13.04 12.37 -2.67
C VAL A 47 12.14 11.19 -2.37
N GLU A 48 11.10 10.98 -3.17
CA GLU A 48 10.28 9.78 -3.04
C GLU A 48 11.10 8.55 -3.45
N LYS A 49 11.04 7.48 -2.65
CA LYS A 49 11.72 6.22 -2.98
C LYS A 49 11.32 5.70 -4.37
N SER A 50 10.06 5.89 -4.77
CA SER A 50 9.52 5.54 -6.09
C SER A 50 10.21 6.24 -7.26
N ALA A 51 10.86 7.39 -7.03
CA ALA A 51 11.58 8.14 -8.05
C ALA A 51 12.97 7.55 -8.38
N VAL A 52 13.40 6.50 -7.67
CA VAL A 52 14.69 5.82 -7.90
C VAL A 52 14.44 4.33 -8.08
N SER A 53 15.22 3.68 -8.95
CA SER A 53 15.08 2.24 -9.15
C SER A 53 15.44 1.46 -7.88
N ALA A 54 14.81 0.30 -7.67
CA ALA A 54 15.11 -0.53 -6.51
C ALA A 54 16.60 -0.89 -6.42
N ALA A 55 17.23 -1.21 -7.56
CA ALA A 55 18.64 -1.56 -7.63
C ALA A 55 19.58 -0.38 -7.31
N GLU A 56 19.20 0.85 -7.65
CA GLU A 56 19.97 2.04 -7.25
C GLU A 56 19.76 2.36 -5.78
N TYR A 57 18.53 2.23 -5.28
CA TYR A 57 18.23 2.47 -3.87
C TYR A 57 18.92 1.46 -2.95
N GLU A 58 19.01 0.19 -3.36
CA GLU A 58 19.71 -0.86 -2.62
C GLU A 58 21.20 -0.57 -2.40
N LYS A 59 21.82 0.24 -3.27
CA LYS A 59 23.21 0.70 -3.07
C LYS A 59 23.34 1.61 -1.86
N PHE A 60 22.30 2.38 -1.53
CA PHE A 60 22.26 3.21 -0.33
C PHE A 60 21.77 2.40 0.87
N ASN A 61 20.69 1.64 0.70
CA ASN A 61 20.09 0.86 1.77
C ASN A 61 19.72 -0.56 1.28
N PRO A 62 20.57 -1.57 1.54
CA PRO A 62 20.30 -2.96 1.15
C PRO A 62 19.03 -3.56 1.78
N GLN A 63 18.53 -2.99 2.89
CA GLN A 63 17.26 -3.43 3.49
C GLN A 63 16.04 -2.87 2.76
N ASN A 64 16.25 -1.96 1.81
CA ASN A 64 15.22 -1.35 0.97
C ASN A 64 14.10 -0.64 1.77
N LYS A 65 14.45 -0.13 2.97
CA LYS A 65 13.55 0.57 3.90
C LYS A 65 13.71 2.09 3.84
N ILE A 66 12.67 2.79 4.28
CA ILE A 66 12.65 4.25 4.45
C ILE A 66 12.46 4.60 5.95
N PRO A 67 12.93 5.77 6.40
CA PRO A 67 13.75 6.74 5.66
C PRO A 67 15.21 6.29 5.47
N THR A 68 15.88 6.84 4.44
CA THR A 68 17.34 6.72 4.24
C THR A 68 17.91 8.10 3.91
N PHE A 69 18.97 8.50 4.60
CA PHE A 69 19.66 9.77 4.37
C PHE A 69 20.96 9.54 3.58
N VAL A 70 21.23 10.42 2.62
CA VAL A 70 22.47 10.47 1.85
C VAL A 70 22.99 11.91 1.86
N GLY A 71 24.07 12.16 2.60
CA GLY A 71 24.74 13.47 2.66
C GLY A 71 25.46 13.81 1.35
N GLU A 72 25.70 15.09 1.11
CA GLU A 72 26.44 15.55 -0.10
C GLU A 72 27.85 14.97 -0.20
N ASN A 73 28.46 14.63 0.95
CA ASN A 73 29.76 13.97 1.05
C ASN A 73 29.70 12.43 0.82
N GLY A 74 28.54 11.88 0.44
CA GLY A 74 28.33 10.45 0.25
C GLY A 74 28.10 9.66 1.55
N PHE A 75 28.00 10.32 2.71
CA PHE A 75 27.65 9.65 3.96
C PHE A 75 26.21 9.13 3.90
N VAL A 76 26.04 7.81 3.98
CA VAL A 76 24.72 7.17 4.00
C VAL A 76 24.37 6.76 5.42
N LEU A 77 23.16 7.11 5.85
CA LEU A 77 22.64 6.76 7.17
C LEU A 77 21.22 6.19 7.05
N THR A 78 21.01 5.05 7.68
CA THR A 78 19.72 4.36 7.78
C THR A 78 19.21 4.38 9.22
N GLU A 79 17.99 3.90 9.44
CA GLU A 79 17.26 3.95 10.72
C GLU A 79 16.81 5.36 11.14
N CYS A 80 15.48 5.56 11.22
CA CYS A 80 14.86 6.86 11.46
C CYS A 80 15.32 7.57 12.74
N ILE A 81 15.58 6.84 13.83
CA ILE A 81 16.08 7.44 15.08
C ILE A 81 17.49 7.98 14.88
N ALA A 82 18.38 7.21 14.24
CA ALA A 82 19.75 7.62 13.96
C ALA A 82 19.77 8.84 13.03
N ILE A 83 18.96 8.84 11.97
CA ILE A 83 18.82 9.96 11.04
C ILE A 83 18.32 11.21 11.77
N ALA A 84 17.25 11.12 12.58
CA ALA A 84 16.71 12.27 13.30
C ALA A 84 17.72 12.86 14.31
N VAL A 85 18.44 12.00 15.04
CA VAL A 85 19.50 12.44 15.96
C VAL A 85 20.65 13.10 15.20
N TYR A 86 21.09 12.50 14.10
CA TYR A 86 22.17 13.04 13.26
C TYR A 86 21.81 14.41 12.69
N LEU A 87 20.58 14.58 12.20
CA LEU A 87 20.08 15.87 11.71
C LEU A 87 20.00 16.90 12.83
N ALA A 88 19.53 16.52 14.02
CA ALA A 88 19.52 17.45 15.14
C ALA A 88 20.92 17.86 15.59
N SER A 89 21.88 16.92 15.60
CA SER A 89 23.24 17.17 16.06
C SER A 89 24.06 18.06 15.14
N GLN A 90 23.61 18.35 13.92
CA GLN A 90 24.31 19.28 13.02
C GLN A 90 24.34 20.71 13.55
N ASN A 91 23.36 21.07 14.38
CA ASN A 91 23.37 22.34 15.10
C ASN A 91 23.92 22.09 16.50
N GLU A 92 25.17 22.48 16.75
CA GLU A 92 25.82 22.34 18.07
C GLU A 92 25.09 23.08 19.19
N LYS A 93 24.24 24.06 18.84
CA LYS A 93 23.41 24.83 19.78
C LYS A 93 21.99 24.27 19.91
N THR A 94 21.71 23.12 19.31
CA THR A 94 20.36 22.53 19.34
C THR A 94 19.94 22.25 20.79
N THR A 95 18.67 22.51 21.07
CA THR A 95 18.07 22.15 22.36
C THR A 95 17.31 20.82 22.27
N LEU A 96 17.25 20.20 21.09
CA LEU A 96 16.43 19.03 20.83
C LEU A 96 17.02 17.73 21.41
N LEU A 97 18.30 17.73 21.76
CA LEU A 97 19.03 16.57 22.26
C LEU A 97 19.21 16.59 23.79
N GLY A 98 18.51 17.50 24.49
CA GLY A 98 18.64 17.68 25.94
C GLY A 98 19.96 18.35 26.32
N THR A 99 20.13 18.66 27.62
CA THR A 99 21.34 19.33 28.13
C THR A 99 22.20 18.41 28.99
N THR A 100 21.62 17.32 29.48
CA THR A 100 22.31 16.31 30.29
C THR A 100 22.34 14.95 29.59
N LYS A 101 23.22 14.06 30.06
CA LYS A 101 23.26 12.67 29.58
C LYS A 101 21.96 11.93 29.89
N GLN A 102 21.32 12.28 31.01
CA GLN A 102 20.05 11.73 31.44
C GLN A 102 18.91 12.17 30.53
N ASP A 103 18.90 13.44 30.08
CA ASP A 103 17.93 13.92 29.10
C ASP A 103 18.09 13.17 27.78
N TYR A 104 19.33 13.09 27.27
CA TYR A 104 19.62 12.41 26.01
C TYR A 104 19.19 10.94 26.03
N ALA A 105 19.50 10.21 27.11
CA ALA A 105 19.07 8.83 27.28
C ALA A 105 17.53 8.70 27.36
N SER A 106 16.87 9.65 28.03
CA SER A 106 15.40 9.69 28.14
C SER A 106 14.75 10.01 26.78
N ILE A 107 15.39 10.85 25.97
CA ILE A 107 14.95 11.17 24.61
C ILE A 107 14.99 9.91 23.76
N LEU A 108 16.11 9.20 23.73
CA LEU A 108 16.25 7.94 23.00
C LEU A 108 15.24 6.90 23.46
N ARG A 109 14.99 6.80 24.77
CA ARG A 109 13.97 5.89 25.33
C ARG A 109 12.59 6.17 24.72
N TRP A 110 12.16 7.43 24.71
CA TRP A 110 10.85 7.80 24.16
C TRP A 110 10.76 7.62 22.65
N MET A 111 11.82 7.95 21.91
CA MET A 111 11.89 7.71 20.46
C MET A 111 11.80 6.20 20.16
N SER A 112 12.54 5.39 20.92
CA SER A 112 12.51 3.92 20.80
C SER A 112 11.10 3.40 21.11
N PHE A 113 10.52 3.79 22.25
CA PHE A 113 9.17 3.40 22.66
C PHE A 113 8.12 3.75 21.59
N ALA A 114 8.16 4.98 21.06
CA ALA A 114 7.22 5.39 20.04
C ALA A 114 7.40 4.59 18.72
N ASN A 115 8.64 4.24 18.37
CA ASN A 115 8.93 3.49 17.14
C ASN A 115 8.64 1.98 17.24
N SER A 116 8.82 1.37 18.42
CA SER A 116 8.65 -0.09 18.63
C SER A 116 7.28 -0.47 19.15
N GLU A 117 6.74 0.29 20.12
CA GLU A 117 5.49 -0.07 20.80
C GLU A 117 4.28 0.62 20.16
N LEU A 118 4.41 1.92 19.85
CA LEU A 118 3.27 2.73 19.43
C LEU A 118 2.99 2.62 17.92
N LEU A 119 3.95 3.00 17.08
CA LEU A 119 3.74 3.08 15.63
C LEU A 119 3.31 1.74 15.01
N PRO A 120 3.96 0.59 15.31
CA PRO A 120 3.56 -0.68 14.72
C PRO A 120 2.15 -1.11 15.15
N ALA A 121 1.79 -0.90 16.42
CA ALA A 121 0.47 -1.22 16.94
C ALA A 121 -0.62 -0.34 16.29
N LEU A 122 -0.37 0.97 16.16
CA LEU A 122 -1.27 1.87 15.43
C LEU A 122 -1.41 1.44 13.97
N GLY A 123 -0.29 1.16 13.29
CA GLY A 123 -0.27 0.71 11.89
C GLY A 123 -1.11 -0.56 11.68
N ASN A 124 -0.92 -1.57 12.52
CA ASN A 124 -1.67 -2.83 12.45
C ASN A 124 -3.15 -2.67 12.86
N TRP A 125 -3.50 -1.61 13.58
CA TRP A 125 -4.89 -1.26 13.87
C TRP A 125 -5.55 -0.60 12.65
N PHE A 126 -5.03 0.51 12.13
CA PHE A 126 -5.76 1.30 11.12
C PHE A 126 -5.58 0.78 9.68
N ARG A 127 -4.39 0.28 9.30
CA ARG A 127 -4.10 -0.09 7.89
C ARG A 127 -5.08 -1.14 7.33
N PRO A 128 -5.47 -2.19 8.09
CA PRO A 128 -6.49 -3.13 7.61
C PRO A 128 -7.88 -2.49 7.45
N LEU A 129 -8.22 -1.52 8.31
CA LEU A 129 -9.53 -0.83 8.30
C LEU A 129 -9.70 0.14 7.12
N VAL A 130 -8.59 0.55 6.51
CA VAL A 130 -8.55 1.38 5.29
C VAL A 130 -8.14 0.59 4.05
N GLY A 131 -8.05 -0.74 4.14
CA GLY A 131 -7.77 -1.62 3.00
C GLY A 131 -6.32 -1.59 2.51
N ARG A 132 -5.37 -1.13 3.32
CA ARG A 132 -3.93 -1.20 3.01
C ARG A 132 -3.32 -2.56 3.32
N ASP A 133 -3.83 -3.20 4.36
CA ASP A 133 -3.40 -4.53 4.80
C ASP A 133 -4.61 -5.49 4.82
N PRO A 134 -4.40 -6.82 4.79
CA PRO A 134 -5.48 -7.78 4.94
C PRO A 134 -6.25 -7.59 6.26
N TYR A 135 -7.58 -7.54 6.18
CA TYR A 135 -8.43 -7.42 7.37
C TYR A 135 -8.57 -8.75 8.11
N ASN A 136 -8.24 -8.75 9.39
CA ASN A 136 -8.58 -9.79 10.35
C ASN A 136 -9.08 -9.14 11.64
N LYS A 137 -10.32 -9.45 12.04
CA LYS A 137 -10.98 -8.81 13.19
C LYS A 137 -10.19 -8.97 14.49
N ALA A 138 -9.69 -10.17 14.78
CA ALA A 138 -8.96 -10.48 16.01
C ALA A 138 -7.57 -9.80 16.02
N SER A 139 -6.87 -9.78 14.88
CA SER A 139 -5.60 -9.08 14.76
C SER A 139 -5.74 -7.56 14.95
N VAL A 140 -6.80 -6.96 14.37
CA VAL A 140 -7.12 -5.54 14.57
C VAL A 140 -7.44 -5.25 16.03
N GLU A 141 -8.24 -6.11 16.69
CA GLU A 141 -8.60 -5.94 18.11
C GLU A 141 -7.39 -6.09 19.05
N ALA A 142 -6.50 -7.04 18.77
CA ALA A 142 -5.26 -7.18 19.52
C ALA A 142 -4.35 -5.95 19.34
N SER A 143 -4.23 -5.46 18.10
CA SER A 143 -3.40 -4.30 17.77
C SER A 143 -3.96 -3.00 18.35
N SER A 144 -5.28 -2.84 18.36
CA SER A 144 -5.92 -1.68 18.99
C SER A 144 -5.67 -1.64 20.49
N LYS A 145 -5.81 -2.78 21.17
CA LYS A 145 -5.48 -2.89 22.60
C LYS A 145 -4.01 -2.56 22.88
N ALA A 146 -3.09 -3.07 22.06
CA ALA A 146 -1.66 -2.77 22.19
C ALA A 146 -1.37 -1.26 22.01
N ALA A 147 -1.96 -0.63 21.00
CA ALA A 147 -1.81 0.80 20.76
C ALA A 147 -2.39 1.65 21.90
N LEU A 148 -3.58 1.29 22.39
CA LEU A 148 -4.22 1.98 23.52
C LEU A 148 -3.39 1.84 24.81
N ASN A 149 -2.78 0.69 25.06
CA ASN A 149 -1.87 0.52 26.18
C ASN A 149 -0.62 1.41 26.06
N ALA A 150 -0.04 1.50 24.85
CA ALA A 150 1.11 2.38 24.61
C ALA A 150 0.73 3.87 24.79
N LEU A 151 -0.46 4.28 24.31
CA LEU A 151 -0.98 5.62 24.53
C LEU A 151 -1.27 5.91 26.01
N ALA A 152 -1.73 4.92 26.79
CA ALA A 152 -1.93 5.08 28.23
C ALA A 152 -0.61 5.33 28.99
N VAL A 153 0.51 4.77 28.52
CA VAL A 153 1.84 5.10 29.07
C VAL A 153 2.19 6.57 28.82
N LEU A 154 1.90 7.08 27.62
CA LEU A 154 2.07 8.50 27.31
C LEU A 154 1.14 9.39 28.14
N GLU A 155 -0.15 9.02 28.26
CA GLU A 155 -1.16 9.74 29.03
C GLU A 155 -0.73 9.90 30.48
N LYS A 156 -0.32 8.80 31.11
CA LYS A 156 0.19 8.81 32.48
C LYS A 156 1.39 9.73 32.64
N HIS A 157 2.35 9.70 31.70
CA HIS A 157 3.52 10.56 31.76
C HIS A 157 3.15 12.03 31.58
N LEU A 158 2.37 12.35 30.56
CA LEU A 158 2.00 13.72 30.17
C LEU A 158 0.97 14.36 31.12
N THR A 159 0.35 13.58 31.99
CA THR A 159 -0.51 14.10 33.05
C THR A 159 0.25 15.04 33.99
N SER A 160 1.51 14.71 34.29
CA SER A 160 2.36 15.50 35.19
C SER A 160 3.47 16.28 34.48
N ASN A 161 3.61 16.14 33.16
CA ASN A 161 4.68 16.75 32.37
C ASN A 161 4.12 17.45 31.13
N THR A 162 4.65 18.63 30.80
CA THR A 162 4.28 19.35 29.57
C THR A 162 4.81 18.63 28.32
N TYR A 163 6.04 18.14 28.40
CA TYR A 163 6.79 17.47 27.33
C TYR A 163 7.30 16.09 27.79
N LEU A 164 7.80 15.29 26.86
CA LEU A 164 8.28 13.95 27.16
C LEU A 164 9.60 13.93 27.94
N VAL A 165 10.47 14.93 27.75
CA VAL A 165 11.74 15.07 28.46
C VAL A 165 12.00 16.54 28.81
N GLY A 166 12.16 16.81 30.11
CA GLY A 166 12.39 18.15 30.63
C GLY A 166 11.21 19.12 30.39
N GLU A 167 11.50 20.41 30.47
CA GLU A 167 10.50 21.49 30.40
C GLU A 167 10.46 22.19 29.04
N ARG A 168 10.94 21.52 27.98
CA ARG A 168 10.93 22.06 26.62
C ARG A 168 10.80 20.95 25.57
N ILE A 169 10.42 21.34 24.35
CA ILE A 169 10.35 20.42 23.22
C ILE A 169 11.73 19.83 22.92
N THR A 170 11.78 18.51 22.80
CA THR A 170 12.96 17.74 22.39
C THR A 170 12.65 16.86 21.18
N LEU A 171 13.64 16.13 20.67
CA LEU A 171 13.39 15.09 19.66
C LEU A 171 12.42 14.03 20.15
N ALA A 172 12.32 13.77 21.46
CA ALA A 172 11.33 12.84 21.98
C ALA A 172 9.92 13.25 21.55
N ASP A 173 9.60 14.53 21.72
CA ASP A 173 8.29 15.09 21.42
C ASP A 173 7.99 15.09 19.92
N LEU A 174 8.91 15.65 19.12
CA LEU A 174 8.75 15.75 17.67
C LEU A 174 8.61 14.36 17.01
N PHE A 175 9.43 13.41 17.46
CA PHE A 175 9.43 12.06 16.94
C PHE A 175 8.18 11.29 17.38
N ALA A 176 7.84 11.29 18.67
CA ALA A 176 6.68 10.56 19.17
C ALA A 176 5.35 11.15 18.66
N ALA A 177 5.27 12.47 18.49
CA ALA A 177 4.09 13.11 17.87
C ALA A 177 3.93 12.63 16.43
N SER A 178 5.03 12.60 15.66
CA SER A 178 5.02 12.06 14.28
C SER A 178 4.53 10.60 14.26
N MET A 179 5.00 9.74 15.17
CA MET A 179 4.54 8.34 15.28
C MET A 179 3.04 8.23 15.62
N SER A 180 2.49 9.24 16.31
CA SER A 180 1.10 9.26 16.77
C SER A 180 0.12 9.77 15.72
N THR A 181 0.60 10.47 14.68
CA THR A 181 -0.25 11.20 13.72
C THR A 181 -1.34 10.34 13.11
N ARG A 182 -1.01 9.12 12.65
CA ARG A 182 -2.01 8.20 12.08
C ARG A 182 -3.05 7.73 13.08
N GLY A 183 -2.72 7.70 14.37
CA GLY A 183 -3.69 7.47 15.43
C GLY A 183 -4.77 8.55 15.44
N PHE A 184 -4.35 9.82 15.52
CA PHE A 184 -5.25 10.98 15.51
C PHE A 184 -6.04 11.14 14.21
N GLU A 185 -5.47 10.72 13.09
CA GLU A 185 -6.09 10.78 11.78
C GLU A 185 -7.18 9.73 11.54
N PHE A 186 -7.05 8.54 12.14
CA PHE A 186 -7.93 7.41 11.80
C PHE A 186 -8.72 6.84 12.96
N VAL A 187 -8.16 6.73 14.16
CA VAL A 187 -8.73 5.86 15.22
C VAL A 187 -8.96 6.57 16.56
N LEU A 188 -8.28 7.69 16.83
CA LEU A 188 -8.38 8.45 18.08
C LEU A 188 -9.37 9.61 17.95
N GLY A 189 -10.66 9.27 17.93
CA GLY A 189 -11.77 10.22 17.79
C GLY A 189 -12.02 11.10 19.02
N ASN A 190 -13.03 11.98 18.92
CA ASN A 190 -13.39 12.96 19.95
C ASN A 190 -13.58 12.35 21.34
N ASN A 191 -14.31 11.23 21.46
CA ASN A 191 -14.54 10.58 22.74
C ASN A 191 -13.24 10.12 23.39
N TRP A 192 -12.37 9.46 22.62
CA TRP A 192 -11.07 9.03 23.12
C TRP A 192 -10.21 10.23 23.56
N ARG A 193 -10.22 11.31 22.78
CA ARG A 193 -9.47 12.54 23.10
C ARG A 193 -9.95 13.23 24.38
N MET A 194 -11.24 13.19 24.67
CA MET A 194 -11.80 13.69 25.93
C MET A 194 -11.37 12.83 27.14
N GLU A 195 -11.27 11.51 26.94
CA GLU A 195 -10.82 10.57 27.97
C GLU A 195 -9.30 10.56 28.18
N ASN A 196 -8.53 11.05 27.19
CA ASN A 196 -7.06 11.10 27.20
C ASN A 196 -6.57 12.55 26.95
N PRO A 197 -6.89 13.48 27.87
CA PRO A 197 -6.66 14.90 27.66
C PRO A 197 -5.17 15.27 27.64
N ALA A 198 -4.29 14.55 28.35
CA ALA A 198 -2.88 14.94 28.45
C ALA A 198 -2.11 14.66 27.15
N VAL A 199 -2.30 13.49 26.54
CA VAL A 199 -1.77 13.13 25.23
C VAL A 199 -2.39 14.00 24.15
N THR A 200 -3.69 14.26 24.23
CA THR A 200 -4.36 15.15 23.26
C THR A 200 -3.80 16.56 23.32
N ARG A 201 -3.66 17.14 24.52
CA ARG A 201 -3.05 18.45 24.74
C ARG A 201 -1.62 18.49 24.19
N TRP A 202 -0.79 17.54 24.60
CA TRP A 202 0.60 17.47 24.15
C TRP A 202 0.71 17.35 22.64
N TYR A 203 -0.02 16.42 22.01
CA TYR A 203 0.01 16.24 20.57
C TYR A 203 -0.39 17.54 19.85
N ASN A 204 -1.48 18.19 20.30
CA ASN A 204 -1.92 19.47 19.75
C ASN A 204 -0.86 20.56 19.91
N THR A 205 -0.17 20.64 21.04
CA THR A 205 0.94 21.58 21.25
C THR A 205 2.08 21.35 20.25
N ILE A 206 2.48 20.10 20.02
CA ILE A 206 3.63 19.76 19.16
C ILE A 206 3.31 19.98 17.68
N VAL A 207 2.16 19.51 17.19
CA VAL A 207 1.84 19.62 15.76
C VAL A 207 1.56 21.04 15.30
N ASN A 208 1.30 21.96 16.23
CA ASN A 208 1.10 23.38 15.93
C ASN A 208 2.38 24.23 15.97
N GLN A 209 3.53 23.65 16.32
CA GLN A 209 4.79 24.36 16.27
C GLN A 209 5.21 24.67 14.83
N GLU A 210 5.90 25.79 14.61
CA GLU A 210 6.27 26.25 13.26
C GLU A 210 7.07 25.21 12.47
N MET A 211 8.07 24.58 13.10
CA MET A 211 8.86 23.54 12.47
C MET A 211 8.04 22.31 12.08
N TYR A 212 6.98 22.00 12.84
CA TYR A 212 6.10 20.88 12.54
C TYR A 212 5.15 21.24 11.40
N LYS A 213 4.48 22.39 11.48
CA LYS A 213 3.56 22.88 10.44
C LYS A 213 4.24 23.15 9.10
N ALA A 214 5.52 23.48 9.10
CA ALA A 214 6.29 23.58 7.86
C ALA A 214 6.41 22.26 7.10
N ILE A 215 6.25 21.12 7.80
CA ILE A 215 6.32 19.77 7.23
C ILE A 215 4.91 19.17 7.09
N VAL A 216 4.05 19.41 8.08
CA VAL A 216 2.66 18.98 8.12
C VAL A 216 1.74 20.18 8.34
N PRO A 217 1.38 20.93 7.27
CA PRO A 217 0.60 22.17 7.39
C PRO A 217 -0.77 22.01 8.04
N GLU A 218 -1.43 20.87 7.81
CA GLU A 218 -2.79 20.61 8.28
C GLU A 218 -2.86 19.28 9.05
N PRO A 219 -2.48 19.26 10.34
CA PRO A 219 -2.63 18.07 11.17
C PRO A 219 -4.11 17.69 11.32
N THR A 220 -4.46 16.46 10.91
CA THR A 220 -5.85 16.00 10.93
C THR A 220 -6.24 15.35 12.26
N PHE A 221 -7.48 15.60 12.68
CA PHE A 221 -8.08 15.04 13.88
C PHE A 221 -9.43 14.40 13.52
N VAL A 222 -9.48 13.07 13.53
CA VAL A 222 -10.70 12.32 13.24
C VAL A 222 -11.79 12.67 14.25
N GLU A 223 -13.03 12.89 13.82
CA GLU A 223 -14.14 13.12 14.76
C GLU A 223 -14.58 11.81 15.42
N VAL A 224 -14.77 10.78 14.59
CA VAL A 224 -15.17 9.44 15.00
C VAL A 224 -14.14 8.46 14.43
N GLY A 225 -13.45 7.75 15.33
CA GLY A 225 -12.45 6.76 14.93
C GLY A 225 -13.05 5.59 14.14
N LEU A 226 -12.25 5.01 13.25
CA LEU A 226 -12.64 3.84 12.46
C LEU A 226 -13.06 2.68 13.36
N LYS A 227 -14.16 2.04 12.98
CA LYS A 227 -14.70 0.86 13.67
C LYS A 227 -13.93 -0.39 13.23
N ASN A 228 -13.81 -1.38 14.12
CA ASN A 228 -13.25 -2.69 13.78
C ASN A 228 -14.26 -3.51 12.95
N VAL A 229 -14.43 -3.09 11.70
CA VAL A 229 -15.21 -3.76 10.66
C VAL A 229 -14.35 -3.82 9.42
N PRO A 230 -14.58 -4.78 8.51
CA PRO A 230 -13.89 -4.80 7.22
C PRO A 230 -14.00 -3.44 6.54
N PRO A 231 -12.93 -2.99 5.84
CA PRO A 231 -13.00 -1.75 5.08
C PRO A 231 -14.23 -1.82 4.18
N LYS A 232 -15.07 -0.77 4.20
CA LYS A 232 -16.09 -0.62 3.16
C LYS A 232 -15.36 -0.67 1.82
N LYS A 233 -15.92 -1.32 0.80
CA LYS A 233 -15.42 -1.19 -0.58
C LYS A 233 -15.54 0.29 -0.96
N VAL A 234 -14.53 1.07 -0.65
CA VAL A 234 -14.34 2.43 -1.15
C VAL A 234 -13.88 2.21 -2.58
N GLU A 235 -14.68 2.63 -3.56
CA GLU A 235 -14.19 2.88 -4.91
C GLU A 235 -12.90 3.68 -4.75
N LYS A 236 -11.76 3.09 -5.12
CA LYS A 236 -10.47 3.77 -5.01
C LYS A 236 -10.60 5.10 -5.73
N ALA A 237 -10.68 6.20 -4.99
CA ALA A 237 -10.41 7.48 -5.60
C ALA A 237 -8.98 7.43 -6.11
N LYS A 238 -8.84 7.92 -7.33
CA LYS A 238 -7.61 8.15 -8.04
C LYS A 238 -6.56 8.74 -7.09
N ALA A 239 -5.38 8.11 -7.05
CA ALA A 239 -4.18 8.78 -6.59
C ALA A 239 -3.97 10.06 -7.45
N PRO A 240 -3.43 11.15 -6.88
CA PRO A 240 -3.21 12.37 -7.63
C PRO A 240 -2.13 12.14 -8.70
N GLU A 241 -2.44 12.55 -9.94
CA GLU A 241 -1.44 12.72 -11.01
C GLU A 241 -0.39 13.75 -10.58
N PRO A 242 0.88 13.62 -11.02
CA PRO A 242 1.82 14.74 -11.03
C PRO A 242 1.28 15.87 -11.91
N GLU A 243 1.52 17.12 -11.51
CA GLU A 243 1.13 18.35 -12.21
C GLU A 243 1.30 18.29 -13.75
N GLU A 244 0.24 18.65 -14.48
CA GLU A 244 0.37 19.36 -15.75
C GLU A 244 -0.51 20.62 -15.69
N GLU A 245 0.06 21.81 -15.93
CA GLU A 245 -0.69 22.93 -16.50
C GLU A 245 -0.54 22.91 -18.05
N PRO A 246 -1.54 23.32 -18.88
CA PRO A 246 -2.91 23.76 -18.59
C PRO A 246 -4.06 23.05 -19.39
N LYS A 247 -5.24 22.97 -18.74
CA LYS A 247 -6.68 22.92 -19.18
C LYS A 247 -7.08 22.92 -20.70
N PRO A 248 -8.32 22.50 -21.08
CA PRO A 248 -9.04 21.22 -20.87
C PRO A 248 -9.85 20.75 -22.13
N ALA A 249 -9.92 19.45 -22.45
CA ALA A 249 -10.95 18.91 -23.40
C ALA A 249 -11.12 17.38 -23.27
N PRO A 250 -12.17 16.77 -23.86
CA PRO A 250 -13.51 16.51 -23.33
C PRO A 250 -13.71 15.06 -22.82
N LYS A 251 -14.88 14.78 -22.22
CA LYS A 251 -15.30 13.48 -21.61
C LYS A 251 -14.78 12.22 -22.37
N PRO A 252 -14.23 11.20 -21.68
CA PRO A 252 -13.81 9.97 -22.35
C PRO A 252 -15.00 9.25 -22.99
N ALA A 253 -14.75 8.65 -24.15
CA ALA A 253 -15.66 7.74 -24.82
C ALA A 253 -16.01 6.55 -23.91
N SER A 254 -17.25 6.03 -24.04
CA SER A 254 -17.71 4.80 -23.40
C SER A 254 -16.76 3.62 -23.71
N HIS A 255 -16.55 2.73 -22.74
CA HIS A 255 -15.69 1.55 -22.91
C HIS A 255 -16.16 0.71 -24.11
N PRO A 256 -15.28 0.16 -24.98
CA PRO A 256 -15.68 -0.54 -26.20
C PRO A 256 -16.69 -1.68 -25.97
N LEU A 257 -16.56 -2.38 -24.85
CA LEU A 257 -17.44 -3.49 -24.47
C LEU A 257 -18.82 -3.07 -23.90
N GLU A 258 -19.08 -1.78 -23.63
CA GLU A 258 -20.40 -1.29 -23.22
C GLU A 258 -21.45 -1.39 -24.32
N ALA A 259 -21.02 -1.46 -25.59
CA ALA A 259 -21.90 -1.63 -26.74
C ALA A 259 -22.60 -3.00 -26.74
N PHE A 260 -22.08 -3.99 -26.02
CA PHE A 260 -22.73 -5.30 -25.90
C PHE A 260 -23.88 -5.21 -24.90
N GLY A 261 -25.08 -5.58 -25.36
CA GLY A 261 -26.27 -5.67 -24.51
C GLY A 261 -26.13 -6.69 -23.37
N LYS A 262 -27.16 -6.78 -22.53
CA LYS A 262 -27.20 -7.66 -21.36
C LYS A 262 -26.94 -9.13 -21.77
N PRO A 263 -25.93 -9.81 -21.19
CA PRO A 263 -25.59 -11.17 -21.56
C PRO A 263 -26.57 -12.20 -20.99
N THR A 264 -26.64 -13.36 -21.63
CA THR A 264 -27.41 -14.52 -21.14
C THR A 264 -26.78 -15.08 -19.85
N MET A 265 -25.45 -15.24 -19.82
CA MET A 265 -24.70 -15.53 -18.60
C MET A 265 -24.26 -14.22 -17.95
N ILE A 266 -24.75 -13.95 -16.74
CA ILE A 266 -24.30 -12.80 -15.94
C ILE A 266 -22.94 -13.15 -15.34
N LEU A 267 -21.90 -12.43 -15.77
CA LEU A 267 -20.52 -12.71 -15.35
C LEU A 267 -20.32 -12.58 -13.82
N ASP A 268 -21.09 -11.72 -13.15
CA ASP A 268 -21.07 -11.60 -11.68
C ASP A 268 -21.61 -12.84 -10.96
N ASP A 269 -22.56 -13.57 -11.56
CA ASP A 269 -23.05 -14.84 -11.01
C ASP A 269 -21.99 -15.93 -11.16
N TRP A 270 -21.28 -15.95 -12.30
CA TRP A 270 -20.10 -16.79 -12.47
C TRP A 270 -19.03 -16.50 -11.40
N LYS A 271 -18.64 -15.24 -11.24
CA LYS A 271 -17.65 -14.81 -10.23
C LYS A 271 -18.05 -15.20 -8.81
N ARG A 272 -19.33 -15.11 -8.48
CA ARG A 272 -19.89 -15.54 -7.19
C ARG A 272 -19.81 -17.06 -7.04
N LYS A 273 -20.20 -17.81 -8.07
CA LYS A 273 -20.16 -19.28 -8.07
C LYS A 273 -18.72 -19.78 -7.90
N TYR A 274 -17.79 -19.27 -8.69
CA TYR A 274 -16.37 -19.57 -8.60
C TYR A 274 -15.76 -19.24 -7.23
N SER A 275 -16.14 -18.12 -6.61
CA SER A 275 -15.54 -17.70 -5.32
C SER A 275 -16.08 -18.45 -4.10
N ASN A 276 -17.26 -19.05 -4.18
CA ASN A 276 -17.98 -19.58 -3.02
C ASN A 276 -18.04 -21.11 -2.97
N GLU A 277 -17.73 -21.79 -4.08
CA GLU A 277 -17.93 -23.22 -4.26
C GLU A 277 -16.63 -23.90 -4.68
N ASP A 278 -16.57 -25.22 -4.54
CA ASP A 278 -15.44 -26.00 -5.04
C ASP A 278 -15.29 -25.85 -6.57
N THR A 279 -14.09 -25.45 -7.01
CA THR A 279 -13.85 -25.11 -8.41
C THR A 279 -14.12 -26.29 -9.32
N ARG A 280 -13.55 -27.46 -9.04
CA ARG A 280 -13.57 -28.63 -9.93
C ARG A 280 -14.95 -29.30 -9.95
N SER A 281 -15.52 -29.57 -8.79
CA SER A 281 -16.73 -30.40 -8.68
C SER A 281 -18.04 -29.63 -8.81
N VAL A 282 -18.04 -28.31 -8.61
CA VAL A 282 -19.27 -27.49 -8.60
C VAL A 282 -19.19 -26.30 -9.56
N ALA A 283 -18.16 -25.46 -9.48
CA ALA A 283 -18.12 -24.23 -10.26
C ALA A 283 -17.90 -24.49 -11.76
N MET A 284 -16.96 -25.36 -12.14
CA MET A 284 -16.67 -25.67 -13.54
C MET A 284 -17.85 -26.34 -14.28
N PRO A 285 -18.55 -27.34 -13.72
CA PRO A 285 -19.77 -27.86 -14.34
C PRO A 285 -20.83 -26.78 -14.58
N TRP A 286 -21.03 -25.90 -13.58
CA TRP A 286 -21.95 -24.76 -13.71
C TRP A 286 -21.51 -23.80 -14.82
N PHE A 287 -20.22 -23.50 -14.91
CA PHE A 287 -19.68 -22.62 -15.95
C PHE A 287 -20.01 -23.15 -17.35
N TRP A 288 -19.72 -24.42 -17.62
CA TRP A 288 -19.95 -25.01 -18.95
C TRP A 288 -21.42 -25.17 -19.31
N GLU A 289 -22.32 -25.31 -18.33
CA GLU A 289 -23.76 -25.30 -18.55
C GLU A 289 -24.28 -23.91 -18.98
N HIS A 290 -23.66 -22.84 -18.48
CA HIS A 290 -24.13 -21.46 -18.69
C HIS A 290 -23.29 -20.68 -19.73
N PHE A 291 -22.11 -21.16 -20.10
CA PHE A 291 -21.21 -20.50 -21.03
C PHE A 291 -21.83 -20.44 -22.44
N ASN A 292 -21.89 -19.23 -23.01
CA ASN A 292 -22.36 -19.01 -24.38
C ASN A 292 -21.19 -18.50 -25.26
N PRO A 293 -20.70 -19.31 -26.22
CA PRO A 293 -19.57 -18.95 -27.08
C PRO A 293 -19.87 -17.85 -28.11
N GLU A 294 -21.14 -17.56 -28.41
CA GLU A 294 -21.50 -16.42 -29.27
C GLU A 294 -21.26 -15.09 -28.55
N GLU A 295 -21.41 -15.12 -27.23
CA GLU A 295 -21.48 -13.98 -26.34
C GLU A 295 -20.17 -13.69 -25.60
N TYR A 296 -19.38 -14.74 -25.37
CA TYR A 296 -18.12 -14.70 -24.66
C TYR A 296 -17.07 -15.50 -25.43
N SER A 297 -15.81 -15.14 -25.24
CA SER A 297 -14.67 -15.91 -25.75
C SER A 297 -13.69 -16.24 -24.63
N LEU A 298 -12.97 -17.35 -24.81
CA LEU A 298 -11.95 -17.84 -23.91
C LEU A 298 -10.56 -17.60 -24.50
N TRP A 299 -9.62 -17.25 -23.64
CA TRP A 299 -8.28 -16.84 -24.04
C TRP A 299 -7.23 -17.43 -23.11
N LYS A 300 -6.22 -18.04 -23.70
CA LYS A 300 -4.95 -18.34 -23.06
C LYS A 300 -4.08 -17.09 -23.06
N VAL A 301 -3.46 -16.80 -21.92
CA VAL A 301 -2.60 -15.64 -21.71
C VAL A 301 -1.24 -16.11 -21.23
N ASP A 302 -0.21 -15.93 -22.05
CA ASP A 302 1.19 -16.28 -21.72
C ASP A 302 2.04 -15.02 -21.60
N TYR A 303 2.87 -14.91 -20.55
CA TYR A 303 3.81 -13.80 -20.41
C TYR A 303 5.02 -13.97 -21.34
N LYS A 304 5.37 -12.91 -22.08
CA LYS A 304 6.40 -12.96 -23.13
C LYS A 304 7.83 -12.98 -22.62
N TYR A 305 8.07 -12.58 -21.36
CA TYR A 305 9.42 -12.34 -20.83
C TYR A 305 9.77 -13.21 -19.61
N PRO A 306 9.70 -14.56 -19.69
CA PRO A 306 9.95 -15.43 -18.53
C PRO A 306 11.34 -15.26 -17.92
N LYS A 307 12.34 -14.81 -18.70
CA LYS A 307 13.70 -14.52 -18.21
C LYS A 307 13.77 -13.35 -17.22
N GLU A 308 12.74 -12.50 -17.18
CA GLU A 308 12.65 -11.38 -16.23
C GLU A 308 12.05 -11.80 -14.88
N LEU A 309 11.47 -13.01 -14.82
CA LEU A 309 10.82 -13.54 -13.63
C LEU A 309 11.86 -14.09 -12.65
N LYS A 310 12.20 -13.28 -11.63
CA LYS A 310 13.24 -13.62 -10.64
C LYS A 310 12.67 -14.36 -9.43
N LEU A 311 11.84 -13.69 -8.63
CA LEU A 311 11.28 -14.26 -7.40
C LEU A 311 9.79 -14.55 -7.61
N ILE A 312 9.31 -15.71 -7.15
CA ILE A 312 7.91 -16.14 -7.33
C ILE A 312 6.91 -15.09 -6.86
N PHE A 313 7.13 -14.49 -5.68
CA PHE A 313 6.23 -13.45 -5.17
C PHE A 313 6.23 -12.17 -6.02
N MET A 314 7.36 -11.84 -6.67
CA MET A 314 7.44 -10.67 -7.57
C MET A 314 6.68 -10.97 -8.86
N SER A 315 6.83 -12.17 -9.40
CA SER A 315 6.05 -12.66 -10.55
C SER A 315 4.55 -12.69 -10.24
N SER A 316 4.15 -13.11 -9.04
CA SER A 316 2.76 -13.07 -8.59
C SER A 316 2.23 -11.64 -8.41
N ASN A 317 3.07 -10.71 -7.94
CA ASN A 317 2.74 -9.29 -7.87
C ASN A 317 2.62 -8.65 -9.25
N LEU A 318 3.38 -9.12 -10.25
CA LEU A 318 3.25 -8.69 -11.64
C LEU A 318 1.85 -9.05 -12.19
N ILE A 319 1.39 -10.28 -11.95
CA ILE A 319 0.02 -10.72 -12.28
C ILE A 319 -1.01 -9.82 -11.58
N GLY A 320 -0.85 -9.58 -10.27
CA GLY A 320 -1.77 -8.71 -9.53
C GLY A 320 -1.80 -7.26 -10.05
N GLY A 321 -0.65 -6.74 -10.48
CA GLY A 321 -0.53 -5.45 -11.13
C GLY A 321 -1.27 -5.40 -12.47
N PHE A 322 -1.09 -6.42 -13.32
CA PHE A 322 -1.79 -6.54 -14.60
C PHE A 322 -3.31 -6.56 -14.37
N PHE A 323 -3.80 -7.35 -13.41
CA PHE A 323 -5.24 -7.44 -13.11
C PHE A 323 -5.80 -6.12 -12.58
N THR A 324 -5.02 -5.39 -11.78
CA THR A 324 -5.41 -4.06 -11.30
C THR A 324 -5.56 -3.07 -12.46
N ARG A 325 -4.74 -3.20 -13.51
CA ARG A 325 -4.82 -2.35 -14.70
C ARG A 325 -5.97 -2.74 -15.64
N LEU A 326 -6.56 -3.93 -15.48
CA LEU A 326 -7.78 -4.37 -16.18
C LEU A 326 -9.08 -3.88 -15.52
N GLU A 327 -9.02 -3.00 -14.52
CA GLU A 327 -10.19 -2.52 -13.76
C GLU A 327 -11.28 -1.91 -14.65
N ALA A 328 -10.88 -1.20 -15.72
CA ALA A 328 -11.83 -0.63 -16.68
C ALA A 328 -12.65 -1.71 -17.40
N SER A 329 -12.10 -2.91 -17.57
CA SER A 329 -12.76 -4.04 -18.22
C SER A 329 -13.37 -5.04 -17.23
N ARG A 330 -13.34 -4.77 -15.91
CA ARG A 330 -13.76 -5.72 -14.86
C ARG A 330 -15.15 -6.30 -15.05
N LYS A 331 -16.10 -5.54 -15.64
CA LYS A 331 -17.48 -5.98 -15.86
C LYS A 331 -17.59 -7.07 -16.94
N TRP A 332 -16.59 -7.16 -17.80
CA TRP A 332 -16.60 -7.99 -19.01
C TRP A 332 -15.53 -9.07 -19.00
N VAL A 333 -14.65 -9.08 -18.00
CA VAL A 333 -13.53 -10.01 -17.91
C VAL A 333 -13.60 -10.79 -16.60
N PHE A 334 -13.26 -12.08 -16.68
CA PHE A 334 -12.87 -12.90 -15.55
C PHE A 334 -11.70 -13.78 -15.99
N GLY A 335 -10.80 -14.13 -15.09
CA GLY A 335 -9.78 -15.13 -15.39
C GLY A 335 -8.90 -15.44 -14.21
N ALA A 336 -7.94 -16.32 -14.42
CA ALA A 336 -6.91 -16.62 -13.46
C ALA A 336 -5.57 -16.76 -14.18
N ALA A 337 -4.51 -16.33 -13.53
CA ALA A 337 -3.15 -16.55 -14.00
C ALA A 337 -2.25 -16.92 -12.83
N SER A 338 -1.27 -17.77 -13.13
CA SER A 338 -0.40 -18.37 -12.14
C SER A 338 1.05 -18.27 -12.56
N VAL A 339 1.91 -18.24 -11.54
CA VAL A 339 3.35 -18.43 -11.67
C VAL A 339 3.61 -19.92 -11.55
N TYR A 340 4.28 -20.47 -12.55
CA TYR A 340 4.70 -21.87 -12.59
C TYR A 340 6.23 -21.94 -12.61
N GLY A 341 6.81 -22.81 -11.81
CA GLY A 341 8.26 -23.00 -11.67
C GLY A 341 8.81 -22.56 -10.33
N GLU A 342 10.09 -22.20 -10.34
CA GLU A 342 10.84 -21.84 -9.15
C GLU A 342 11.57 -20.51 -9.32
N THR A 343 12.21 -20.05 -8.24
CA THR A 343 12.95 -18.79 -8.24
C THR A 343 14.09 -18.84 -9.26
N GLY A 344 14.10 -17.88 -10.20
CA GLY A 344 15.07 -17.79 -11.30
C GLY A 344 14.72 -18.62 -12.53
N ASP A 345 13.66 -19.43 -12.48
CA ASP A 345 13.23 -20.30 -13.57
C ASP A 345 11.71 -20.55 -13.48
N SER A 346 10.95 -19.53 -13.87
CA SER A 346 9.50 -19.55 -13.83
C SER A 346 8.87 -18.94 -15.07
N THR A 347 7.59 -19.21 -15.27
CA THR A 347 6.75 -18.65 -16.32
C THR A 347 5.41 -18.21 -15.74
N ILE A 348 4.69 -17.35 -16.47
CA ILE A 348 3.33 -16.93 -16.13
C ILE A 348 2.41 -17.36 -17.26
N GLN A 349 1.35 -18.06 -16.88
CA GLN A 349 0.29 -18.51 -17.79
C GLN A 349 -1.07 -18.34 -17.11
N GLY A 350 -2.11 -18.10 -17.89
CA GLY A 350 -3.47 -17.99 -17.39
C GLY A 350 -4.54 -18.25 -18.44
N ALA A 351 -5.79 -18.31 -17.98
CA ALA A 351 -6.98 -18.42 -18.81
C ALA A 351 -7.98 -17.32 -18.43
N PHE A 352 -8.60 -16.70 -19.44
CA PHE A 352 -9.56 -15.61 -19.27
C PHE A 352 -10.79 -15.84 -20.12
N ILE A 353 -11.95 -15.48 -19.58
CA ILE A 353 -13.18 -15.25 -20.32
C ILE A 353 -13.37 -13.74 -20.48
N ILE A 354 -13.73 -13.32 -21.69
CA ILE A 354 -14.06 -11.93 -22.00
C ILE A 354 -15.40 -11.83 -22.70
N ARG A 355 -16.11 -10.71 -22.53
CA ARG A 355 -17.28 -10.36 -23.35
C ARG A 355 -16.84 -10.09 -24.79
N GLY A 356 -17.57 -10.65 -25.74
CA GLY A 356 -17.24 -10.48 -27.15
C GLY A 356 -16.09 -11.38 -27.60
N GLN A 357 -15.51 -11.05 -28.75
CA GLN A 357 -14.67 -11.97 -29.53
C GLN A 357 -13.23 -11.47 -29.78
N ASP A 358 -12.92 -10.26 -29.32
CA ASP A 358 -11.62 -9.59 -29.49
C ASP A 358 -10.97 -9.33 -28.13
N ALA A 359 -9.80 -9.94 -27.91
CA ALA A 359 -9.00 -9.75 -26.71
C ALA A 359 -8.59 -8.29 -26.51
N THR A 360 -8.26 -7.58 -27.59
CA THR A 360 -7.75 -6.20 -27.51
C THR A 360 -8.74 -5.30 -26.79
N ALA A 361 -10.03 -5.40 -27.15
CA ALA A 361 -11.11 -4.62 -26.53
C ALA A 361 -11.31 -4.88 -25.01
N ALA A 362 -10.73 -5.95 -24.47
CA ALA A 362 -10.82 -6.33 -23.07
C ALA A 362 -9.51 -6.11 -22.29
N PHE A 363 -8.37 -6.03 -22.96
CA PHE A 363 -7.05 -5.97 -22.32
C PHE A 363 -6.28 -4.68 -22.61
N ASP A 364 -6.58 -3.96 -23.70
CA ASP A 364 -5.87 -2.73 -24.10
C ASP A 364 -5.94 -1.58 -23.08
N VAL A 365 -6.92 -1.65 -22.17
CA VAL A 365 -7.04 -0.75 -21.02
C VAL A 365 -5.86 -0.86 -20.05
N ALA A 366 -5.13 -1.97 -20.06
CA ALA A 366 -3.93 -2.18 -19.27
C ALA A 366 -2.70 -1.84 -20.12
N PRO A 367 -1.92 -0.79 -19.82
CA PRO A 367 -0.78 -0.35 -20.66
C PRO A 367 0.29 -1.42 -20.94
N ASP A 368 0.37 -2.45 -20.09
CA ASP A 368 1.32 -3.55 -20.20
C ASP A 368 0.74 -4.82 -20.83
N TRP A 369 -0.48 -4.79 -21.37
CA TRP A 369 -1.13 -5.95 -22.02
C TRP A 369 -0.28 -6.56 -23.13
N GLU A 370 0.50 -5.75 -23.85
CA GLU A 370 1.42 -6.19 -24.88
C GLU A 370 2.57 -7.07 -24.35
N SER A 371 2.81 -7.08 -23.03
CA SER A 371 3.75 -8.00 -22.38
C SER A 371 3.24 -9.44 -22.34
N TYR A 372 1.97 -9.65 -22.70
CA TYR A 372 1.33 -10.95 -22.78
C TYR A 372 0.97 -11.28 -24.23
N SER A 373 0.90 -12.57 -24.52
CA SER A 373 0.33 -13.10 -25.76
C SER A 373 -1.03 -13.69 -25.47
N PHE A 374 -1.97 -13.50 -26.39
CA PHE A 374 -3.36 -13.90 -26.26
C PHE A 374 -3.69 -14.89 -27.36
N THR A 375 -4.01 -16.13 -26.98
CA THR A 375 -4.42 -17.18 -27.90
C THR A 375 -5.87 -17.53 -27.63
N LYS A 376 -6.74 -17.41 -28.64
CA LYS A 376 -8.15 -17.73 -28.50
C LYS A 376 -8.32 -19.24 -28.35
N LEU A 377 -9.15 -19.65 -27.40
CA LEU A 377 -9.45 -21.05 -27.07
C LEU A 377 -10.80 -21.44 -27.64
N ASP A 378 -10.93 -22.69 -28.09
CA ASP A 378 -12.15 -23.26 -28.62
C ASP A 378 -12.91 -24.03 -27.53
N SER A 379 -14.06 -23.49 -27.11
CA SER A 379 -14.92 -24.15 -26.13
C SER A 379 -15.53 -25.47 -26.61
N SER A 380 -15.40 -25.87 -27.87
CA SER A 380 -15.81 -27.19 -28.35
C SER A 380 -14.67 -28.22 -28.27
N ASN A 381 -13.42 -27.76 -28.16
CA ASN A 381 -12.25 -28.61 -28.03
C ASN A 381 -12.08 -29.07 -26.57
N PRO A 382 -12.08 -30.39 -26.30
CA PRO A 382 -11.88 -30.92 -24.94
C PRO A 382 -10.56 -30.50 -24.29
N GLU A 383 -9.49 -30.34 -25.07
CA GLU A 383 -8.17 -29.95 -24.55
C GLU A 383 -8.17 -28.50 -24.06
N ASP A 384 -8.81 -27.60 -24.81
CA ASP A 384 -8.95 -26.19 -24.44
C ASP A 384 -9.88 -26.02 -23.22
N ARG A 385 -10.95 -26.82 -23.12
CA ARG A 385 -11.79 -26.85 -21.90
C ARG A 385 -10.98 -27.27 -20.69
N LYS A 386 -10.23 -28.37 -20.82
CA LYS A 386 -9.36 -28.87 -19.76
C LYS A 386 -8.32 -27.81 -19.36
N PHE A 387 -7.73 -27.11 -20.34
CA PHE A 387 -6.80 -26.02 -20.06
C PHE A 387 -7.45 -24.92 -19.20
N VAL A 388 -8.65 -24.46 -19.54
CA VAL A 388 -9.37 -23.45 -18.76
C VAL A 388 -9.66 -23.94 -17.34
N GLU A 389 -10.17 -25.16 -17.19
CA GLU A 389 -10.42 -25.78 -15.88
C GLU A 389 -9.16 -25.85 -15.02
N ASP A 390 -8.05 -26.27 -15.62
CA ASP A 390 -6.75 -26.39 -14.95
C ASP A 390 -6.20 -25.04 -14.50
N GLN A 391 -6.25 -24.02 -15.37
CA GLN A 391 -5.80 -22.67 -15.05
C GLN A 391 -6.66 -22.01 -13.97
N TRP A 392 -7.97 -22.25 -13.96
CA TRP A 392 -8.88 -21.69 -12.97
C TRP A 392 -8.88 -22.46 -11.66
N ALA A 393 -8.56 -23.75 -11.65
CA ALA A 393 -8.39 -24.53 -10.43
C ALA A 393 -7.04 -24.28 -9.74
N GLN A 394 -6.00 -23.90 -10.49
CA GLN A 394 -4.67 -23.57 -9.96
C GLN A 394 -4.04 -24.72 -9.15
N ASP A 395 -4.30 -25.97 -9.55
CA ASP A 395 -3.98 -27.19 -8.80
C ASP A 395 -3.12 -28.20 -9.60
N VAL A 396 -2.66 -27.84 -10.81
CA VAL A 396 -1.85 -28.70 -11.68
C VAL A 396 -0.59 -28.02 -12.18
N SER A 397 0.45 -28.80 -12.48
CA SER A 397 1.63 -28.35 -13.23
C SER A 397 1.30 -28.08 -14.70
N ILE A 398 2.12 -27.28 -15.37
CA ILE A 398 2.04 -27.06 -16.83
C ILE A 398 3.31 -27.53 -17.53
N THR A 399 3.21 -27.77 -18.84
CA THR A 399 4.38 -28.02 -19.69
C THR A 399 4.53 -26.87 -20.69
N VAL A 400 5.70 -26.26 -20.73
CA VAL A 400 6.07 -25.21 -21.69
C VAL A 400 7.37 -25.64 -22.37
N ASP A 401 7.36 -25.69 -23.71
CA ASP A 401 8.52 -26.11 -24.53
C ASP A 401 9.14 -27.46 -24.11
N GLY A 402 8.29 -28.42 -23.73
CA GLY A 402 8.72 -29.77 -23.31
C GLY A 402 9.29 -29.86 -21.90
N LYS A 403 9.26 -28.75 -21.14
CA LYS A 403 9.67 -28.70 -19.74
C LYS A 403 8.45 -28.54 -18.82
N GLU A 404 8.41 -29.36 -17.77
CA GLU A 404 7.38 -29.27 -16.73
C GLU A 404 7.70 -28.14 -15.73
N TYR A 405 6.69 -27.34 -15.41
CA TYR A 405 6.71 -26.27 -14.43
C TYR A 405 5.60 -26.49 -13.40
N VAL A 406 5.99 -26.72 -12.15
CA VAL A 406 5.07 -26.93 -11.02
C VAL A 406 4.39 -25.63 -10.63
N TRP A 407 3.12 -25.67 -10.24
CA TRP A 407 2.41 -24.50 -9.75
C TRP A 407 3.06 -23.92 -8.48
N ALA A 408 3.25 -22.60 -8.44
CA ALA A 408 3.93 -21.94 -7.33
C ALA A 408 3.08 -20.86 -6.63
N ASP A 409 2.37 -20.02 -7.39
CA ASP A 409 1.45 -19.01 -6.85
C ASP A 409 0.43 -18.60 -7.93
N GLY A 410 -0.69 -17.97 -7.53
CA GLY A 410 -1.78 -17.64 -8.43
C GLY A 410 -2.61 -16.43 -8.01
N ARG A 411 -3.22 -15.78 -9.00
CA ARG A 411 -4.17 -14.70 -8.81
C ARG A 411 -5.40 -14.93 -9.66
N VAL A 412 -6.53 -14.38 -9.23
CA VAL A 412 -7.81 -14.41 -9.95
C VAL A 412 -8.23 -12.97 -10.26
N CYS A 413 -8.54 -12.70 -11.53
CA CYS A 413 -9.12 -11.46 -12.03
C CYS A 413 -10.64 -11.59 -11.98
N LYS A 414 -11.30 -10.81 -11.12
CA LYS A 414 -12.74 -10.87 -10.88
C LYS A 414 -13.32 -9.50 -10.60
#